data_AF-A0A2V8X3K9-F1
#
_entry.id   AF-A0A2V8X3K9-F1
#
_cell.length_a   1.000
_cell.length_b   1.000
_cell.length_c   1.000
_cell.angle_alpha   90.00
_cell.angle_beta   90.00
_cell.angle_gamma   90.00
#
_symmetry.space_group_name_H-M   'P 1'
#
loop_
_entity.id
_entity.type
_entity.pdbx_description
1 polymer ?
#
loop_
_entity_poly.entity_id
_entity_poly.type
_entity_poly.pdbx_seq_one_letter_code
_entity_poly.pdbx_strand_id
1 'polypeptide(L)'
;KLIDPDRANCESAAGEMPPGSDTTYLSVVDREGNMVSLIQSNYAGFGSGVVAPGTGFALQNRGGLFSLDPTSPNALAGRKRPLHTIIPAFAQKGDVRVAFGIMGGWNQSQAHAQFIANLADFKMNIQAALEAPRFSKHTFSGCDVMMENRFSQKTRDELSAKGHKIDLKGAFSSVVGGGQAVLRDFAAGVNYGASDPRKDGQAVAELPFE
;
A
#
# COMPACT_ATOMS: atom_id res chain seq x y z
N LYS A 1 2.33 -23.35 15.73
CA LYS A 1 1.69 -22.00 15.74
C LYS A 1 2.71 -21.05 15.13
N LEU A 2 2.46 -20.46 13.94
CA LEU A 2 3.45 -19.62 13.23
C LEU A 2 3.59 -18.21 13.83
N ILE A 3 2.69 -17.84 14.75
CA ILE A 3 2.63 -16.55 15.43
C ILE A 3 2.57 -16.82 16.94
N ASP A 4 3.48 -16.19 17.67
CA ASP A 4 3.47 -16.06 19.13
C ASP A 4 3.06 -14.60 19.47
N PRO A 5 1.94 -14.37 20.17
CA PRO A 5 1.50 -13.01 20.49
C PRO A 5 2.43 -12.26 21.45
N ASP A 6 3.30 -12.97 22.17
CA ASP A 6 4.16 -12.41 23.22
C ASP A 6 5.64 -12.33 22.82
N ARG A 7 5.99 -12.77 21.60
CA ARG A 7 7.37 -12.77 21.14
C ARG A 7 7.50 -12.46 19.64
N ALA A 8 8.41 -11.55 19.30
CA ALA A 8 8.76 -11.26 17.92
C ALA A 8 9.46 -12.47 17.27
N ASN A 9 9.02 -12.83 16.06
CA ASN A 9 9.66 -13.88 15.26
C ASN A 9 10.71 -13.28 14.33
N CYS A 10 11.99 -13.44 14.66
CA CYS A 10 13.10 -12.94 13.84
C CYS A 10 13.53 -13.91 12.71
N GLU A 11 12.99 -15.13 12.68
CA GLU A 11 13.45 -16.24 11.81
C GLU A 11 12.47 -16.55 10.66
N SER A 12 11.63 -15.58 10.26
CA SER A 12 10.72 -15.80 9.14
C SER A 12 11.50 -16.00 7.84
N ALA A 13 11.47 -17.24 7.33
CA ALA A 13 12.07 -17.60 6.05
C ALA A 13 11.17 -17.16 4.90
N ALA A 14 11.45 -16.00 4.32
CA ALA A 14 10.92 -15.60 3.02
C ALA A 14 12.06 -15.04 2.16
N GLY A 15 11.93 -15.19 0.84
CA GLY A 15 12.98 -14.87 -0.13
C GLY A 15 13.39 -13.40 -0.09
N GLU A 16 14.68 -13.13 -0.29
CA GLU A 16 15.19 -11.78 -0.43
C GLU A 16 14.65 -11.13 -1.71
N MET A 17 14.14 -9.90 -1.60
CA MET A 17 13.62 -9.15 -2.74
C MET A 17 14.18 -7.73 -2.75
N PRO A 18 14.56 -7.20 -3.94
CA PRO A 18 15.17 -5.88 -4.04
C PRO A 18 14.21 -4.78 -3.60
N PRO A 19 14.73 -3.70 -2.97
CA PRO A 19 13.94 -2.53 -2.63
C PRO A 19 13.43 -1.82 -3.88
N GLY A 20 12.23 -1.25 -3.83
CA GLY A 20 11.69 -0.41 -4.90
C GLY A 20 10.71 0.63 -4.34
N SER A 21 10.73 1.83 -4.90
CA SER A 21 9.90 2.95 -4.45
C SER A 21 9.22 3.66 -5.61
N ASP A 22 8.07 4.26 -5.31
CA ASP A 22 7.28 5.15 -6.15
C ASP A 22 6.27 4.49 -7.09
N THR A 23 5.02 4.88 -6.91
CA THR A 23 3.84 4.32 -7.56
C THR A 23 2.73 5.34 -7.41
N THR A 24 1.93 5.58 -8.45
CA THR A 24 0.74 6.41 -8.35
C THR A 24 -0.49 5.51 -8.26
N TYR A 25 -1.40 5.86 -7.34
CA TYR A 25 -2.70 5.22 -7.18
C TYR A 25 -3.80 6.26 -7.38
N LEU A 26 -4.90 5.85 -8.00
CA LEU A 26 -6.07 6.66 -8.28
C LEU A 26 -7.33 5.82 -8.07
N SER A 27 -8.38 6.44 -7.54
CA SER A 27 -9.68 5.81 -7.33
C SER A 27 -10.80 6.76 -7.71
N VAL A 28 -11.85 6.23 -8.36
CA VAL A 28 -13.00 7.01 -8.85
C VAL A 28 -14.27 6.24 -8.60
N VAL A 29 -15.35 6.94 -8.27
CA VAL A 29 -16.73 6.45 -8.28
C VAL A 29 -17.60 7.47 -9.02
N ASP A 30 -18.39 7.01 -9.98
CA ASP A 30 -19.32 7.88 -10.71
C ASP A 30 -20.74 7.87 -10.11
N ARG A 31 -21.65 8.63 -10.75
CA ARG A 31 -23.06 8.71 -10.33
C ARG A 31 -23.84 7.41 -10.51
N GLU A 32 -23.42 6.54 -11.41
CA GLU A 32 -24.06 5.25 -11.70
C GLU A 32 -23.55 4.14 -10.77
N GLY A 33 -22.50 4.44 -9.99
CA GLY A 33 -21.85 3.49 -9.09
C GLY A 33 -20.77 2.65 -9.78
N ASN A 34 -20.33 3.03 -10.98
CA ASN A 34 -19.12 2.46 -11.57
C ASN A 34 -17.93 2.96 -10.76
N MET A 35 -17.04 2.04 -10.42
CA MET A 35 -15.89 2.32 -9.57
C MET A 35 -14.61 1.84 -10.26
N VAL A 36 -13.54 2.61 -10.12
CA VAL A 36 -12.21 2.28 -10.65
C VAL A 36 -11.20 2.30 -9.50
N SER A 37 -10.40 1.24 -9.40
CA SER A 37 -9.21 1.17 -8.56
C SER A 37 -8.01 1.00 -9.48
N LEU A 38 -7.26 2.09 -9.71
CA LEU A 38 -6.20 2.14 -10.71
C LEU A 38 -4.86 2.41 -10.05
N ILE A 39 -3.84 1.70 -10.50
CA ILE A 39 -2.48 1.85 -9.99
C ILE A 39 -1.46 1.62 -11.10
N GLN A 40 -0.46 2.50 -11.17
CA GLN A 40 0.58 2.45 -12.18
C GLN A 40 1.93 2.88 -11.61
N SER A 41 3.01 2.31 -12.12
CA SER A 41 4.36 2.57 -11.62
C SER A 41 5.43 2.11 -12.59
N ASN A 42 6.48 2.92 -12.69
CA ASN A 42 7.73 2.59 -13.36
C ASN A 42 8.66 1.66 -12.54
N TYR A 43 8.16 1.11 -11.43
CA TYR A 43 8.84 0.38 -10.36
C TYR A 43 9.66 1.24 -9.41
N ALA A 44 10.81 1.75 -9.83
CA ALA A 44 11.68 2.58 -9.00
C ALA A 44 11.75 4.02 -9.54
N GLY A 45 11.05 4.98 -8.92
CA GLY A 45 11.08 6.39 -9.34
C GLY A 45 10.82 6.58 -10.84
N PHE A 46 11.78 7.16 -11.56
CA PHE A 46 11.76 7.33 -13.03
C PHE A 46 12.00 6.03 -13.83
N GLY A 47 12.01 4.87 -13.18
CA GLY A 47 12.19 3.57 -13.79
C GLY A 47 13.64 3.29 -14.15
N SER A 48 13.88 2.96 -15.41
CA SER A 48 15.22 2.63 -15.91
C SER A 48 16.12 3.85 -16.13
N GLY A 49 15.56 5.06 -16.11
CA GLY A 49 16.22 6.29 -16.56
C GLY A 49 16.31 6.41 -18.09
N VAL A 50 15.85 5.41 -18.84
CA VAL A 50 15.83 5.43 -20.31
C VAL A 50 14.58 6.15 -20.80
N VAL A 51 14.78 7.17 -21.63
CA VAL A 51 13.72 7.89 -22.35
C VAL A 51 14.00 7.78 -23.83
N ALA A 52 13.02 7.33 -24.61
CA ALA A 52 13.18 7.27 -26.06
C ALA A 52 13.21 8.71 -26.64
N PRO A 53 14.12 9.03 -27.57
CA PRO A 53 14.22 10.38 -28.14
C PRO A 53 12.87 10.86 -28.70
N GLY A 54 12.45 12.05 -28.28
CA GLY A 54 11.22 12.69 -28.74
C GLY A 54 9.91 12.21 -28.09
N THR A 55 9.94 11.25 -27.15
CA THR A 55 8.70 10.70 -26.57
C THR A 55 8.27 11.31 -25.24
N GLY A 56 9.22 11.81 -24.44
CA GLY A 56 8.94 12.50 -23.18
C GLY A 56 8.48 11.60 -22.02
N PHE A 57 8.55 10.27 -22.14
CA PHE A 57 8.24 9.34 -21.05
C PHE A 57 9.37 8.34 -20.78
N ALA A 58 9.59 8.04 -19.51
CA ALA A 58 10.62 7.09 -19.07
C ALA A 58 10.12 5.65 -19.09
N LEU A 59 11.00 4.72 -19.51
CA LEU A 59 10.73 3.29 -19.53
C LEU A 59 10.88 2.69 -18.12
N GLN A 60 9.92 1.86 -17.72
CA GLN A 60 9.96 1.17 -16.42
C GLN A 60 11.19 0.24 -16.26
N ASN A 61 11.64 0.02 -15.03
CA ASN A 61 12.66 -0.99 -14.69
C ASN A 61 12.07 -2.22 -13.97
N ARG A 62 10.78 -2.51 -14.20
CA ARG A 62 10.04 -3.60 -13.54
C ARG A 62 10.67 -4.99 -13.69
N GLY A 63 11.41 -5.22 -14.76
CA GLY A 63 12.18 -6.46 -14.96
C GLY A 63 13.17 -6.75 -13.82
N GLY A 64 13.58 -5.75 -13.05
CA GLY A 64 14.41 -5.93 -11.85
C GLY A 64 13.76 -6.76 -10.73
N LEU A 65 12.46 -7.05 -10.82
CA LEU A 65 11.78 -7.96 -9.88
C LEU A 65 11.92 -9.44 -10.26
N PHE A 66 12.50 -9.82 -11.40
CA PHE A 66 12.79 -11.23 -11.69
C PHE A 66 13.87 -11.77 -10.76
N SER A 67 13.74 -13.05 -10.39
CA SER A 67 14.84 -13.81 -9.82
C SER A 67 15.78 -14.28 -10.93
N LEU A 68 17.09 -14.33 -10.64
CA LEU A 68 18.09 -14.96 -11.49
C LEU A 68 18.34 -16.44 -11.12
N ASP A 69 17.75 -16.91 -10.01
CA ASP A 69 17.72 -18.33 -9.68
C ASP A 69 16.75 -19.05 -10.63
N PRO A 70 17.24 -20.00 -11.46
CA PRO A 70 16.41 -20.71 -12.43
C PRO A 70 15.34 -21.60 -11.80
N THR A 71 15.49 -21.96 -10.52
CA THR A 71 14.50 -22.77 -9.79
C THR A 71 13.36 -21.96 -9.20
N SER A 72 13.50 -20.62 -9.18
CA SER A 72 12.47 -19.72 -8.66
C SER A 72 11.21 -19.72 -9.54
N PRO A 73 9.99 -19.72 -8.96
CA PRO A 73 8.77 -19.50 -9.74
C PRO A 73 8.76 -18.12 -10.41
N ASN A 74 9.58 -17.18 -9.93
CA ASN A 74 9.78 -15.86 -10.49
C ASN A 74 11.09 -15.73 -11.28
N ALA A 75 11.66 -16.84 -11.77
CA ALA A 75 12.84 -16.82 -12.64
C ALA A 75 12.58 -16.03 -13.93
N LEU A 76 13.59 -15.31 -14.42
CA LEU A 76 13.56 -14.58 -15.69
C LEU A 76 13.31 -15.52 -16.87
N ALA A 77 12.31 -15.20 -17.70
CA ALA A 77 12.02 -15.93 -18.93
C ALA A 77 11.43 -15.03 -20.02
N GLY A 78 11.66 -15.37 -21.28
CA GLY A 78 11.10 -14.63 -22.41
C GLY A 78 9.57 -14.61 -22.38
N ARG A 79 8.97 -13.43 -22.65
CA ARG A 79 7.51 -13.20 -22.62
C ARG A 79 6.81 -13.47 -21.27
N LYS A 80 7.57 -13.72 -20.19
CA LYS A 80 7.04 -13.80 -18.83
C LYS A 80 6.91 -12.40 -18.24
N ARG A 81 5.93 -12.20 -17.35
CA ARG A 81 5.81 -10.99 -16.53
C ARG A 81 6.45 -11.26 -15.17
N PRO A 82 7.25 -10.35 -14.61
CA PRO A 82 7.81 -10.53 -13.27
C PRO A 82 6.69 -10.45 -12.22
N LEU A 83 6.99 -10.94 -11.02
CA LEU A 83 6.25 -10.57 -9.82
C LEU A 83 6.01 -9.05 -9.80
N HIS A 84 4.79 -8.64 -9.45
CA HIS A 84 4.40 -7.24 -9.39
C HIS A 84 4.10 -6.85 -7.95
N THR A 85 4.68 -5.72 -7.51
CA THR A 85 4.34 -5.10 -6.24
C THR A 85 3.04 -4.31 -6.32
N ILE A 86 2.62 -3.94 -7.52
CA ILE A 86 1.44 -3.12 -7.77
C ILE A 86 0.17 -3.94 -7.50
N ILE A 87 -0.66 -3.47 -6.57
CA ILE A 87 -1.94 -4.11 -6.24
C ILE A 87 -3.05 -3.05 -6.07
N PRO A 88 -3.96 -2.87 -7.05
CA PRO A 88 -5.20 -2.13 -6.80
C PRO A 88 -6.16 -3.02 -6.01
N ALA A 89 -6.96 -2.44 -5.12
CA ALA A 89 -7.89 -3.21 -4.32
C ALA A 89 -9.33 -2.72 -4.39
N PHE A 90 -10.22 -3.67 -4.17
CA PHE A 90 -11.65 -3.49 -3.92
C PHE A 90 -12.04 -4.28 -2.67
N ALA A 91 -12.95 -3.72 -1.89
CA ALA A 91 -13.63 -4.42 -0.81
C ALA A 91 -15.14 -4.22 -0.94
N GLN A 92 -15.92 -5.22 -0.52
CA GLN A 92 -17.37 -5.16 -0.52
C GLN A 92 -17.94 -5.81 0.74
N LYS A 93 -18.97 -5.19 1.32
CA LYS A 93 -19.80 -5.78 2.37
C LYS A 93 -21.23 -5.28 2.23
N GLY A 94 -22.15 -6.19 1.90
CA GLY A 94 -23.54 -5.81 1.60
C GLY A 94 -23.60 -4.74 0.51
N ASP A 95 -24.30 -3.64 0.80
CA ASP A 95 -24.49 -2.49 -0.09
C ASP A 95 -23.35 -1.48 -0.05
N VAL A 96 -22.25 -1.77 0.64
CA VAL A 96 -21.07 -0.90 0.66
C VAL A 96 -19.96 -1.50 -0.20
N ARG A 97 -19.41 -0.69 -1.12
CA ARG A 97 -18.21 -1.00 -1.89
C ARG A 97 -17.15 0.07 -1.67
N VAL A 98 -15.89 -0.35 -1.62
CA VAL A 98 -14.73 0.54 -1.45
C VAL A 98 -13.69 0.20 -2.52
N ALA A 99 -13.29 1.18 -3.31
CA ALA A 99 -12.13 1.09 -4.20
C ALA A 99 -10.99 1.86 -3.56
N PHE A 100 -9.89 1.18 -3.24
CA PHE A 100 -8.79 1.77 -2.48
C PHE A 100 -7.43 1.21 -2.90
N GLY A 101 -6.39 1.94 -2.52
CA GLY A 101 -5.02 1.50 -2.66
C GLY A 101 -4.07 2.43 -1.93
N ILE A 102 -3.12 1.84 -1.23
CA ILE A 102 -2.03 2.54 -0.56
C ILE A 102 -0.73 2.15 -1.25
N MET A 103 -0.01 3.13 -1.80
CA MET A 103 1.22 2.95 -2.58
C MET A 103 2.43 2.67 -1.68
N GLY A 104 3.53 2.19 -2.28
CA GLY A 104 4.83 2.07 -1.57
C GLY A 104 5.54 0.73 -1.73
N GLY A 105 5.58 0.16 -2.95
CA GLY A 105 6.33 -1.08 -3.20
C GLY A 105 5.86 -2.24 -2.32
N TRP A 106 6.76 -2.80 -1.50
CA TRP A 106 6.46 -3.91 -0.57
C TRP A 106 5.55 -3.52 0.60
N ASN A 107 5.37 -2.22 0.87
CA ASN A 107 4.42 -1.75 1.86
C ASN A 107 2.96 -1.97 1.43
N GLN A 108 2.66 -2.07 0.12
CA GLN A 108 1.28 -2.02 -0.38
C GLN A 108 0.38 -3.06 0.31
N SER A 109 0.79 -4.33 0.35
CA SER A 109 -0.03 -5.39 0.97
C SER A 109 -0.22 -5.19 2.48
N GLN A 110 0.81 -4.70 3.17
CA GLN A 110 0.78 -4.44 4.61
C GLN A 110 -0.13 -3.27 4.94
N ALA A 111 -0.05 -2.18 4.17
CA ALA A 111 -0.90 -1.02 4.34
C ALA A 111 -2.35 -1.30 3.94
N HIS A 112 -2.59 -2.13 2.92
CA HIS A 112 -3.92 -2.60 2.55
C HIS A 112 -4.56 -3.42 3.68
N ALA A 113 -3.81 -4.33 4.30
CA ALA A 113 -4.29 -5.10 5.44
C ALA A 113 -4.66 -4.19 6.63
N GLN A 114 -3.81 -3.21 6.94
CA GLN A 114 -4.09 -2.21 7.99
C GLN A 114 -5.33 -1.37 7.66
N PHE A 115 -5.49 -0.92 6.42
CA PHE A 115 -6.66 -0.15 5.98
C PHE A 115 -7.96 -0.97 6.12
N ILE A 116 -7.95 -2.23 5.67
CA ILE A 116 -9.12 -3.11 5.81
C ILE A 116 -9.41 -3.41 7.28
N ALA A 117 -8.42 -3.65 8.13
CA ALA A 117 -8.64 -3.82 9.56
C ALA A 117 -9.26 -2.56 10.19
N ASN A 118 -8.81 -1.37 9.80
CA ASN A 118 -9.37 -0.10 10.26
C ASN A 118 -10.85 0.06 9.90
N LEU A 119 -11.26 -0.36 8.69
CA LEU A 119 -12.66 -0.34 8.28
C LEU A 119 -13.47 -1.46 8.94
N ALA A 120 -12.99 -2.70 8.83
CA ALA A 120 -13.74 -3.90 9.14
C ALA A 120 -13.79 -4.18 10.65
N ASP A 121 -12.69 -3.94 11.37
CA ASP A 121 -12.56 -4.28 12.79
C ASP A 121 -12.73 -3.03 13.66
N PHE A 122 -12.02 -1.95 13.35
CA PHE A 122 -12.07 -0.70 14.13
C PHE A 122 -13.18 0.27 13.71
N LYS A 123 -13.97 -0.07 12.69
CA LYS A 123 -15.16 0.68 12.23
C LYS A 123 -14.88 2.14 11.86
N MET A 124 -13.66 2.44 11.43
CA MET A 124 -13.29 3.77 10.96
C MET A 124 -13.97 4.08 9.63
N ASN A 125 -14.21 5.37 9.35
CA ASN A 125 -14.54 5.80 7.99
C ASN A 125 -13.28 5.77 7.10
N ILE A 126 -13.45 5.92 5.78
CA ILE A 126 -12.33 5.80 4.81
C ILE A 126 -11.23 6.83 5.00
N GLN A 127 -11.55 8.06 5.45
CA GLN A 127 -10.54 9.09 5.72
C GLN A 127 -9.75 8.75 6.98
N ALA A 128 -10.44 8.46 8.09
CA ALA A 128 -9.81 8.06 9.35
C ALA A 128 -8.95 6.79 9.18
N ALA A 129 -9.39 5.83 8.37
CA ALA A 129 -8.62 4.63 8.07
C ALA A 129 -7.33 4.91 7.27
N LEU A 130 -7.35 5.88 6.35
CA LEU A 130 -6.14 6.35 5.66
C LEU A 130 -5.22 7.13 6.62
N GLU A 131 -5.80 7.96 7.48
CA GLU A 131 -5.05 8.79 8.43
C GLU A 131 -4.49 8.02 9.61
N ALA A 132 -5.00 6.84 9.94
CA ALA A 132 -4.49 6.03 11.03
C ALA A 132 -2.96 5.81 10.91
N PRO A 133 -2.22 5.79 12.03
CA PRO A 133 -0.78 5.52 12.00
C PRO A 133 -0.50 4.13 11.41
N ARG A 134 0.58 4.02 10.64
CA ARG A 134 0.96 2.77 9.96
C ARG A 134 2.33 2.28 10.37
N PHE A 135 2.48 0.97 10.25
CA PHE A 135 3.75 0.28 10.37
C PHE A 135 4.01 -0.58 9.13
N SER A 136 5.27 -0.87 8.88
CA SER A 136 5.72 -1.67 7.74
C SER A 136 6.96 -2.45 8.16
N LYS A 137 7.07 -3.68 7.65
CA LYS A 137 8.28 -4.49 7.72
C LYS A 137 8.83 -4.64 6.30
N HIS A 138 10.03 -4.13 6.05
CA HIS A 138 10.64 -4.16 4.71
C HIS A 138 11.59 -5.35 4.52
N THR A 139 12.11 -5.89 5.61
CA THR A 139 12.93 -7.09 5.64
C THR A 139 12.04 -8.31 5.89
N PHE A 140 12.36 -9.45 5.29
CA PHE A 140 11.66 -10.69 5.59
C PHE A 140 12.15 -11.32 6.89
N SER A 141 13.47 -11.28 7.15
CA SER A 141 14.08 -11.75 8.39
C SER A 141 14.25 -10.62 9.41
N GLY A 142 14.62 -10.97 10.63
CA GLY A 142 14.88 -10.01 11.71
C GLY A 142 13.61 -9.51 12.41
N CYS A 143 13.83 -8.82 13.51
CA CYS A 143 12.78 -8.30 14.39
C CYS A 143 12.54 -6.80 14.22
N ASP A 144 13.09 -6.18 13.16
CA ASP A 144 12.84 -4.79 12.84
C ASP A 144 11.38 -4.55 12.42
N VAL A 145 10.86 -3.39 12.79
CA VAL A 145 9.56 -2.88 12.33
C VAL A 145 9.66 -1.37 12.21
N MET A 146 9.32 -0.85 11.05
CA MET A 146 9.18 0.58 10.84
C MET A 146 7.79 1.01 11.27
N MET A 147 7.64 2.10 12.02
CA MET A 147 6.32 2.63 12.37
C MET A 147 6.32 4.14 12.61
N GLU A 148 5.18 4.80 12.40
CA GLU A 148 5.02 6.22 12.69
C GLU A 148 4.95 6.51 14.20
N ASN A 149 5.42 7.69 14.61
CA ASN A 149 5.44 8.12 16.01
C ASN A 149 4.05 8.41 16.63
N ARG A 150 2.98 8.37 15.82
CA ARG A 150 1.59 8.58 16.25
C ARG A 150 0.97 7.36 16.92
N PHE A 151 1.59 6.18 16.86
CA PHE A 151 1.25 5.10 17.79
C PHE A 151 1.53 5.56 19.23
N SER A 152 0.80 5.03 20.21
CA SER A 152 1.02 5.44 21.61
C SER A 152 2.41 4.99 22.11
N GLN A 153 2.99 5.74 23.07
CA GLN A 153 4.25 5.32 23.70
C GLN A 153 4.11 3.93 24.34
N LYS A 154 2.99 3.68 25.03
CA LYS A 154 2.66 2.38 25.61
C LYS A 154 2.75 1.24 24.58
N THR A 155 2.17 1.42 23.40
CA THR A 155 2.24 0.40 22.32
C THR A 155 3.68 0.14 21.88
N ARG A 156 4.50 1.18 21.77
CA ARG A 156 5.92 1.04 21.41
C ARG A 156 6.72 0.29 22.48
N ASP A 157 6.46 0.60 23.75
CA ASP A 157 7.12 -0.06 24.87
C ASP A 157 6.75 -1.55 24.94
N GLU A 158 5.46 -1.87 24.79
CA GLU A 158 4.96 -3.25 24.75
C GLU A 158 5.56 -4.06 23.59
N LEU A 159 5.65 -3.47 22.39
CA LEU A 159 6.30 -4.12 21.25
C LEU A 159 7.79 -4.33 21.48
N SER A 160 8.48 -3.34 22.07
CA SER A 160 9.91 -3.45 22.38
C SER A 160 10.17 -4.54 23.42
N ALA A 161 9.32 -4.65 24.44
CA ALA A 161 9.38 -5.72 25.45
C ALA A 161 9.17 -7.12 24.85
N LYS A 162 8.42 -7.22 23.75
CA LYS A 162 8.26 -8.45 22.96
C LYS A 162 9.43 -8.74 22.01
N GLY A 163 10.43 -7.87 21.95
CA GLY A 163 11.66 -8.04 21.16
C GLY A 163 11.66 -7.34 19.80
N HIS A 164 10.66 -6.53 19.47
CA HIS A 164 10.66 -5.76 18.24
C HIS A 164 11.70 -4.62 18.28
N LYS A 165 12.44 -4.45 17.20
CA LYS A 165 13.39 -3.34 16.99
C LYS A 165 12.68 -2.24 16.21
N ILE A 166 12.12 -1.27 16.94
CA ILE A 166 11.31 -0.22 16.33
C ILE A 166 12.20 0.83 15.64
N ASP A 167 12.02 0.98 14.32
CA ASP A 167 12.51 2.11 13.53
C ASP A 167 11.40 3.18 13.44
N LEU A 168 11.50 4.18 14.32
CA LEU A 168 10.46 5.18 14.49
C LEU A 168 10.56 6.27 13.42
N LYS A 169 9.44 6.54 12.73
CA LYS A 169 9.30 7.60 11.73
C LYS A 169 8.46 8.75 12.25
N GLY A 170 8.63 9.92 11.63
CA GLY A 170 7.84 11.11 11.96
C GLY A 170 6.33 10.91 11.75
N ALA A 171 5.54 11.89 12.20
CA ALA A 171 4.10 11.89 11.96
C ALA A 171 3.83 12.04 10.46
N PHE A 172 2.87 11.27 9.94
CA PHE A 172 2.50 11.30 8.52
C PHE A 172 3.70 11.10 7.59
N SER A 173 4.53 10.11 7.90
CA SER A 173 5.75 9.87 7.13
C SER A 173 5.42 9.22 5.78
N SER A 174 5.90 9.82 4.69
CA SER A 174 5.63 9.32 3.32
C SER A 174 6.20 7.92 3.04
N VAL A 175 7.13 7.43 3.86
CA VAL A 175 7.75 6.11 3.73
C VAL A 175 6.77 4.96 4.00
N VAL A 176 5.70 5.19 4.78
CA VAL A 176 4.63 4.21 5.03
C VAL A 176 3.51 4.29 3.97
N GLY A 177 3.81 4.90 2.82
CA GLY A 177 2.90 5.01 1.69
C GLY A 177 1.90 6.16 1.79
N GLY A 178 1.28 6.47 0.65
CA GLY A 178 0.12 7.35 0.53
C GLY A 178 -1.00 6.62 -0.20
N GLY A 179 -2.25 6.91 0.14
CA GLY A 179 -3.40 6.20 -0.43
C GLY A 179 -4.52 7.11 -0.88
N GLN A 180 -5.38 6.54 -1.72
CA GLN A 180 -6.68 7.13 -2.07
C GLN A 180 -7.75 6.08 -1.84
N ALA A 181 -8.96 6.52 -1.52
CA ALA A 181 -10.12 5.64 -1.42
C ALA A 181 -11.39 6.37 -1.84
N VAL A 182 -12.27 5.64 -2.50
CA VAL A 182 -13.66 6.05 -2.70
C VAL A 182 -14.58 4.94 -2.21
N LEU A 183 -15.71 5.34 -1.65
CA LEU A 183 -16.74 4.44 -1.12
C LEU A 183 -18.08 4.77 -1.75
N ARG A 184 -18.80 3.73 -2.18
CA ARG A 184 -20.20 3.79 -2.58
C ARG A 184 -21.05 3.08 -1.54
N ASP A 185 -22.01 3.79 -0.98
CA ASP A 185 -23.13 3.19 -0.25
C ASP A 185 -24.34 3.13 -1.18
N PHE A 186 -24.69 1.93 -1.63
CA PHE A 186 -25.80 1.71 -2.56
C PHE A 186 -27.17 1.85 -1.90
N ALA A 187 -27.27 1.62 -0.58
CA ALA A 187 -28.53 1.77 0.14
C ALA A 187 -28.84 3.25 0.37
N ALA A 188 -27.83 4.06 0.71
CA ALA A 188 -27.97 5.49 0.90
C ALA A 188 -27.90 6.29 -0.42
N GLY A 189 -27.31 5.72 -1.47
CA GLY A 189 -27.05 6.42 -2.73
C GLY A 189 -25.92 7.44 -2.65
N VAL A 190 -25.02 7.34 -1.66
CA VAL A 190 -23.98 8.34 -1.35
C VAL A 190 -22.59 7.87 -1.77
N ASN A 191 -21.79 8.80 -2.31
CA ASN A 191 -20.38 8.62 -2.62
C ASN A 191 -19.51 9.37 -1.59
N TYR A 192 -18.41 8.74 -1.18
CA TYR A 192 -17.42 9.34 -0.31
C TYR A 192 -16.03 9.23 -0.96
N GLY A 193 -15.19 10.22 -0.75
CA GLY A 193 -13.79 10.23 -1.18
C GLY A 193 -12.85 10.54 -0.01
N ALA A 194 -11.65 9.97 -0.05
CA ALA A 194 -10.62 10.19 0.94
C ALA A 194 -9.23 10.22 0.31
N SER A 195 -8.39 11.15 0.76
CA SER A 195 -7.01 11.32 0.33
C SER A 195 -6.08 11.31 1.54
N ASP A 196 -5.01 10.55 1.45
CA ASP A 196 -4.02 10.40 2.52
C ASP A 196 -3.21 11.68 2.72
N PRO A 197 -3.07 12.19 3.96
CA PRO A 197 -2.32 13.41 4.24
C PRO A 197 -0.79 13.28 4.10
N ARG A 198 -0.25 12.07 3.87
CA ARG A 198 1.21 11.82 3.74
C ARG A 198 1.79 12.25 2.40
N LYS A 199 0.94 12.59 1.44
CA LYS A 199 1.30 12.98 0.07
C LYS A 199 0.38 14.12 -0.35
N ASP A 200 0.86 14.97 -1.25
CA ASP A 200 -0.02 15.88 -1.97
C ASP A 200 -1.04 15.06 -2.75
N GLY A 201 -2.31 15.40 -2.62
CA GLY A 201 -3.43 14.66 -3.18
C GLY A 201 -4.76 15.30 -2.78
N GLN A 202 -5.84 14.88 -3.43
CA GLN A 202 -7.16 15.43 -3.19
C GLN A 202 -8.24 14.38 -3.40
N ALA A 203 -9.29 14.46 -2.60
CA ALA A 203 -10.56 13.82 -2.87
C ALA A 203 -11.55 14.92 -3.25
N VAL A 204 -11.97 14.94 -4.51
CA VAL A 204 -12.82 15.99 -5.07
C VAL A 204 -14.16 15.39 -5.45
N ALA A 205 -15.25 16.01 -4.98
CA ALA A 205 -16.57 15.75 -5.49
C ALA A 205 -16.77 16.62 -6.74
N GLU A 206 -16.99 16.00 -7.89
CA GLU A 206 -17.39 16.71 -9.09
C GLU A 206 -18.91 16.87 -9.07
N LEU A 207 -19.39 18.11 -9.15
CA LEU A 207 -20.81 18.37 -9.33
C LEU A 207 -21.22 17.93 -10.73
N PRO A 208 -22.42 17.36 -10.92
CA PRO A 208 -22.88 17.00 -12.26
C PRO A 208 -22.83 18.24 -13.16
N PHE A 209 -22.23 18.10 -14.34
CA PHE A 209 -22.32 19.12 -15.38
C PHE A 209 -23.81 19.41 -15.65
N GLU A 210 -24.20 20.68 -15.55
CA GLU A 210 -25.53 21.16 -15.98
C GLU A 210 -25.70 21.05 -17.50
#